data_AF-A0A8J4UCR2-F1
#
_entry.id   AF-A0A8J4UCR2-F1
#
_cell.length_a   1.000
_cell.length_b   1.000
_cell.length_c   1.000
_cell.angle_alpha   90.00
_cell.angle_beta   90.00
_cell.angle_gamma   90.00
#
_symmetry.space_group_name_H-M   'P 1'
#
loop_
_entity.id
_entity.type
_entity.pdbx_description
1 polymer ?
#
loop_
_entity_poly.entity_id
_entity_poly.type
_entity_poly.pdbx_seq_one_letter_code
_entity_poly.pdbx_strand_id
1 'polypeptide(L)'
;LSLREFQNAQTMIFAIEEINNRTDILPGVQLGYKIYDSCESVEITTRATLSLVNGNGRNTSEISCSKRHSVHAIIGQTSSSPSIAIAVTVGSLNIPV
;
A
#
# COMPACT_ATOMS: atom_id res chain seq x y z
N LEU A 1 1.49 -20.37 -4.00
CA LEU A 1 0.64 -19.27 -4.50
C LEU A 1 -0.79 -19.56 -4.10
N SER A 2 -1.44 -18.69 -3.32
CA SER A 2 -2.86 -18.84 -2.96
C SER A 2 -3.74 -18.18 -4.01
N LEU A 3 -4.64 -18.95 -4.65
CA LEU A 3 -5.59 -18.39 -5.63
C LEU A 3 -6.48 -17.31 -5.00
N ARG A 4 -6.81 -17.45 -3.72
CA ARG A 4 -7.64 -16.50 -2.99
C ARG A 4 -6.95 -15.14 -2.79
N GLU A 5 -5.66 -15.15 -2.45
CA GLU A 5 -4.91 -13.90 -2.30
C GLU A 5 -4.69 -13.20 -3.65
N PHE A 6 -4.51 -13.97 -4.73
CA PHE A 6 -4.49 -13.39 -6.08
C PHE A 6 -5.84 -12.77 -6.45
N GLN A 7 -6.96 -13.44 -6.12
CA GLN A 7 -8.29 -12.88 -6.32
C GLN A 7 -8.49 -11.58 -5.52
N ASN A 8 -8.06 -11.54 -4.25
CA ASN A 8 -8.12 -10.32 -3.43
C ASN A 8 -7.37 -9.15 -4.10
N ALA A 9 -6.17 -9.41 -4.64
CA ALA A 9 -5.40 -8.39 -5.37
C ALA A 9 -6.13 -7.90 -6.63
N GLN A 10 -6.75 -8.81 -7.40
CA GLN A 10 -7.58 -8.44 -8.56
C GLN A 10 -8.82 -7.65 -8.15
N THR A 11 -9.47 -8.00 -7.04
CA THR A 11 -10.61 -7.25 -6.49
C THR A 11 -10.21 -5.82 -6.12
N MET A 12 -9.02 -5.62 -5.56
CA MET A 12 -8.51 -4.27 -5.29
C MET A 12 -8.30 -3.47 -6.58
N ILE A 13 -7.70 -4.07 -7.61
CA ILE A 13 -7.50 -3.42 -8.91
C ILE A 13 -8.84 -3.02 -9.51
N PHE A 14 -9.79 -3.97 -9.57
CA PHE A 14 -11.13 -3.74 -10.09
C PHE A 14 -11.85 -2.61 -9.33
N ALA A 15 -11.80 -2.61 -7.99
CA ALA A 15 -12.43 -1.56 -7.19
C ALA A 15 -11.85 -0.17 -7.47
N ILE A 16 -10.54 -0.07 -7.69
CA ILE A 16 -9.89 1.19 -8.04
C ILE A 16 -10.31 1.66 -9.44
N GLU A 17 -10.39 0.75 -10.40
CA GLU A 17 -10.85 1.05 -11.76
C GLU A 17 -12.31 1.56 -11.76
N GLU A 18 -13.18 0.90 -11.01
CA GLU A 18 -14.58 1.33 -10.84
C GLU A 18 -14.69 2.71 -10.19
N ILE A 19 -13.89 2.99 -9.15
CA ILE A 19 -13.85 4.32 -8.52
C ILE A 19 -13.38 5.38 -9.52
N ASN A 20 -12.31 5.11 -10.28
CA ASN A 20 -11.76 6.05 -11.25
C ASN A 20 -12.71 6.32 -12.44
N ASN A 21 -13.63 5.40 -12.73
CA ASN A 21 -14.61 5.54 -13.81
C ASN A 21 -15.93 6.23 -13.37
N ARG A 22 -16.06 6.53 -12.07
CA ARG A 22 -17.21 7.24 -11.51
C ARG A 22 -16.97 8.76 -11.54
N THR A 23 -18.01 9.53 -11.83
CA THR A 23 -17.94 11.00 -11.82
C THR A 23 -18.41 11.63 -10.50
N ASP A 24 -19.04 10.83 -9.64
CA ASP A 24 -19.59 11.24 -8.34
C ASP A 24 -18.69 10.85 -7.16
N ILE A 25 -17.73 9.95 -7.37
CA ILE A 25 -16.71 9.57 -6.37
C ILE A 25 -15.36 10.12 -6.86
N LEU A 26 -14.72 10.95 -6.03
CA LEU A 26 -13.38 11.54 -6.31
C LEU A 26 -13.26 12.26 -7.67
N PRO A 27 -14.16 13.21 -8.00
CA PRO A 27 -14.10 13.91 -9.29
C PRO A 27 -12.76 14.65 -9.48
N GLY A 28 -12.12 14.42 -10.63
CA GLY A 28 -10.84 15.04 -10.98
C GLY A 28 -9.61 14.42 -10.31
N VAL A 29 -9.76 13.29 -9.61
CA VAL A 29 -8.67 12.56 -8.96
C VAL A 29 -8.61 11.13 -9.52
N GLN A 30 -7.42 10.65 -9.86
CA GLN A 30 -7.18 9.24 -10.17
C GLN A 30 -6.47 8.55 -9.00
N LEU A 31 -7.05 7.46 -8.53
CA LEU A 31 -6.42 6.54 -7.60
C LEU A 31 -5.44 5.63 -8.35
N GLY A 32 -4.21 5.57 -7.84
CA GLY A 32 -3.20 4.58 -8.23
C GLY A 32 -2.92 3.58 -7.11
N TYR A 33 -2.15 2.54 -7.40
CA TYR A 33 -1.81 1.49 -6.43
C TYR A 33 -0.40 0.93 -6.64
N LYS A 34 0.10 0.27 -5.58
CA LYS A 34 1.26 -0.62 -5.60
C LYS A 34 0.89 -1.84 -4.77
N ILE A 35 1.02 -3.04 -5.35
CA ILE A 35 0.65 -4.30 -4.70
C ILE A 35 1.91 -5.14 -4.53
N TYR A 36 2.11 -5.69 -3.33
CA TYR A 36 3.23 -6.56 -2.98
C TYR A 36 2.70 -7.89 -2.43
N ASP A 37 3.37 -8.99 -2.78
CA ASP A 37 3.16 -10.28 -2.14
C ASP A 37 4.01 -10.34 -0.87
N SER A 38 3.38 -10.64 0.27
CA SER A 38 4.08 -10.82 1.54
C SER A 38 4.51 -12.26 1.82
N CYS A 39 4.01 -13.22 1.03
CA CYS A 39 4.20 -14.65 1.25
C CYS A 39 3.85 -15.10 2.69
N GLU A 40 2.88 -14.45 3.35
CA GLU A 40 2.49 -14.67 4.75
C GLU A 40 3.64 -14.49 5.78
N SER A 41 4.75 -13.88 5.37
CA SER A 41 5.92 -13.66 6.21
C SER A 41 5.90 -12.25 6.80
N VAL A 42 6.07 -12.17 8.12
CA VAL A 42 6.21 -10.89 8.83
C VAL A 42 7.41 -10.09 8.29
N GLU A 43 8.54 -10.76 8.03
CA GLU A 43 9.75 -10.12 7.50
C GLU A 43 9.52 -9.50 6.12
N ILE A 44 8.94 -10.27 5.20
CA ILE A 44 8.65 -9.81 3.84
C ILE A 44 7.59 -8.70 3.88
N THR A 45 6.58 -8.84 4.75
CA THR A 45 5.57 -7.81 4.98
C THR A 45 6.21 -6.49 5.39
N THR A 46 7.06 -6.49 6.43
CA THR A 46 7.75 -5.28 6.88
C THR A 46 8.56 -4.64 5.76
N ARG A 47 9.28 -5.45 4.95
CA ARG A 47 10.05 -4.95 3.79
C ARG A 47 9.15 -4.35 2.71
N ALA A 48 8.03 -5.00 2.40
CA ALA A 48 7.05 -4.50 1.44
C ALA A 48 6.42 -3.19 1.93
N THR A 49 6.03 -3.11 3.20
CA THR A 49 5.50 -1.89 3.83
C THR A 49 6.49 -0.73 3.75
N LEU A 50 7.76 -0.95 4.10
CA LEU A 50 8.79 0.07 3.95
C LEU A 50 8.96 0.51 2.48
N SER A 51 8.86 -0.43 1.54
CA SER A 51 8.91 -0.12 0.10
C SER A 51 7.69 0.66 -0.40
N LEU A 52 6.52 0.48 0.22
CA LEU A 52 5.31 1.25 -0.06
C LEU A 52 5.43 2.69 0.44
N VAL A 53 5.93 2.90 1.66
CA VAL A 53 6.00 4.25 2.25
C VAL A 53 7.17 5.07 1.73
N ASN A 54 8.28 4.40 1.38
CA ASN A 54 9.42 5.05 0.76
C ASN A 54 9.09 5.40 -0.69
N GLY A 55 9.22 6.69 -1.04
CA GLY A 55 9.07 7.17 -2.41
C GLY A 55 10.07 6.53 -3.37
N ASN A 56 9.85 6.70 -4.68
CA ASN A 56 10.78 6.23 -5.72
C ASN A 56 12.08 7.04 -5.65
N GLY A 57 13.03 6.58 -4.83
CA GLY A 57 14.28 7.25 -4.48
C GLY A 57 15.33 7.23 -5.58
N ARG A 58 15.03 7.77 -6.78
CA ARG A 58 16.08 7.99 -7.79
C ARG A 58 17.00 9.17 -7.50
N ASN A 59 16.62 10.06 -6.58
CA ASN A 59 17.42 11.22 -6.18
C ASN A 59 17.72 11.16 -4.67
N THR A 60 18.71 10.34 -4.31
CA THR A 60 19.18 10.08 -2.93
C THR A 60 20.07 11.19 -2.35
N SER A 61 20.31 12.28 -3.09
CA SER A 61 21.16 13.39 -2.64
C SER A 61 20.50 14.32 -1.61
N GLU A 62 19.17 14.30 -1.47
CA GLU A 62 18.45 15.09 -0.48
C GLU A 62 17.49 14.20 0.32
N ILE A 63 18.01 13.70 1.45
CA ILE A 63 17.22 13.07 2.52
C ILE A 63 16.48 14.20 3.24
N SER A 64 15.40 14.67 2.63
CA SER A 64 14.46 15.57 3.29
C SER A 64 13.33 14.74 3.90
N CYS A 65 13.24 14.74 5.23
CA CYS A 65 12.10 14.17 5.97
C CYS A 65 10.77 14.87 5.67
N SER A 66 10.80 15.97 4.90
CA SER A 66 9.61 16.68 4.43
C SER A 66 9.01 16.08 3.16
N LYS A 67 9.64 15.07 2.55
CA LYS A 67 9.07 14.37 1.38
C LYS A 67 7.81 13.61 1.81
N ARG A 68 6.71 13.87 1.11
CA ARG A 68 5.42 13.18 1.34
C ARG A 68 5.58 11.68 1.09
N HIS A 69 4.92 10.88 1.94
CA HIS A 69 4.83 9.42 1.78
C HIS A 69 4.37 9.04 0.38
N SER A 70 4.89 7.93 -0.14
CA SER A 70 4.54 7.50 -1.50
C SER A 70 3.11 6.99 -1.63
N VAL A 71 2.50 6.57 -0.51
CA VAL A 71 1.12 6.09 -0.43
C VAL A 71 0.34 6.84 0.66
N HIS A 72 -0.96 7.01 0.44
CA HIS A 72 -1.88 7.69 1.36
C HIS A 72 -2.58 6.72 2.33
N ALA A 73 -2.68 5.44 1.96
CA ALA A 73 -3.27 4.37 2.77
C ALA A 73 -2.68 3.04 2.33
N ILE A 74 -2.72 2.05 3.21
CA ILE A 74 -2.36 0.66 2.92
C ILE A 74 -3.62 -0.19 3.09
N ILE A 75 -3.90 -1.07 2.14
CA ILE A 75 -4.91 -2.11 2.34
C ILE A 75 -4.18 -3.36 2.81
N GLY A 76 -4.42 -3.73 4.07
CA GLY A 76 -3.74 -4.83 4.76
C GLY A 76 -4.15 -6.23 4.30
N GLN A 77 -3.59 -7.23 4.97
CA GLN A 77 -3.73 -8.63 4.60
C GLN A 77 -4.78 -9.37 5.44
N THR A 78 -5.10 -10.59 5.00
CA THR A 78 -6.11 -11.45 5.63
C THR A 78 -5.70 -11.98 7.01
N SER A 79 -4.40 -12.11 7.29
CA SER A 79 -3.90 -12.63 8.58
C SER A 79 -3.43 -11.52 9.53
N SER A 80 -3.69 -11.71 10.83
CA SER A 80 -3.45 -10.67 11.84
C SER A 80 -1.96 -10.38 12.08
N SER A 81 -1.10 -11.39 12.11
CA SER A 81 0.33 -11.22 12.40
C SER A 81 1.05 -10.27 11.41
N PRO A 82 0.97 -10.46 10.07
CA PRO A 82 1.54 -9.50 9.14
C PRO A 82 0.79 -8.16 9.15
N SER A 83 -0.53 -8.12 9.33
CA SER A 83 -1.27 -6.86 9.43
C SER A 83 -0.85 -6.00 10.64
N ILE A 84 -0.57 -6.62 11.80
CA ILE A 84 0.02 -5.94 12.97
C ILE A 84 1.41 -5.40 12.61
N ALA A 85 2.22 -6.17 11.87
CA ALA A 85 3.53 -5.72 11.44
C ALA A 85 3.44 -4.49 10.52
N ILE A 86 2.46 -4.42 9.61
CA ILE A 86 2.18 -3.23 8.80
C ILE A 86 1.86 -2.04 9.72
N ALA A 87 0.89 -2.20 10.61
CA ALA A 87 0.41 -1.13 11.49
C ALA A 87 1.52 -0.56 12.39
N VAL A 88 2.35 -1.43 12.97
CA VAL A 88 3.50 -1.00 13.79
C VAL A 88 4.55 -0.29 12.93
N THR A 89 4.79 -0.75 11.70
CA THR A 89 5.79 -0.15 10.80
C THR A 89 5.41 1.26 10.37
N VAL A 90 4.12 1.55 10.15
CA VAL A 90 3.65 2.85 9.64
C VAL A 90 2.99 3.74 10.68
N GLY A 91 2.83 3.28 11.92
CA GLY A 91 2.10 3.99 12.97
C GLY A 91 2.62 5.42 13.22
N SER A 92 3.94 5.61 13.28
CA SER A 92 4.54 6.94 13.46
C SER A 92 4.44 7.84 12.22
N LEU A 93 4.08 7.28 11.06
CA LEU A 93 3.92 7.99 9.80
C LEU A 93 2.47 8.45 9.59
N ASN A 94 1.54 8.09 10.49
CA ASN A 94 0.11 8.38 10.39
C ASN A 94 -0.51 7.90 9.07
N ILE A 95 -0.06 6.75 8.55
CA ILE A 95 -0.63 6.13 7.36
C ILE A 95 -1.72 5.16 7.81
N PRO A 96 -2.99 5.35 7.38
CA PRO A 96 -4.06 4.42 7.69
C PRO A 96 -3.81 3.05 7.02
N VAL A 97 -4.12 1.99 7.78
CA VAL A 97 -4.04 0.58 7.39
C VAL A 97 -5.41 -0.06 7.58
#